data_AF-A0A150NNX8-F1
#
_entry.id   AF-A0A150NNX8-F1
#
_cell.length_a   1.000
_cell.length_b   1.000
_cell.length_c   1.000
_cell.angle_alpha   90.00
_cell.angle_beta   90.00
_cell.angle_gamma   90.00
#
_symmetry.space_group_name_H-M   'P 1'
#
loop_
_entity.id
_entity.type
_entity.pdbx_description
1 polymer ?
#
loop_
_entity_poly.entity_id
_entity_poly.type
_entity_poly.pdbx_seq_one_letter_code
_entity_poly.pdbx_strand_id
1 'polypeptide(L)'
;MKQFFKILAQIILIPCGCLSLLAVLAFLVLFFAFRASPIDIHKGNNTLKQIFVSLDLPPKKVESDGHYEFEGGGLHFYATFSDEVINTHPVLKESPKLTKNRLEVYVLQTGEISYYKVGDNLFNHGLLQFLEKESRNYLQEIGKNPNPDYSVLYWKDQESLKKGIAFYEKALTLVDIQDNSAIKHIDTVTIKPGKEAEFKQLIQEMDVAGLLKQKYK
;
A
#
# COMPACT_ATOMS: atom_id res chain seq x y z
N MET A 1 -3.01 68.26 15.92
CA MET A 1 -2.40 66.96 16.32
C MET A 1 -3.36 65.78 16.22
N LYS A 2 -4.51 65.74 16.95
CA LYS A 2 -5.44 64.58 16.91
C LYS A 2 -5.89 64.13 15.51
N GLN A 3 -6.18 65.08 14.61
CA GLN A 3 -6.68 64.76 13.27
C GLN A 3 -5.58 64.17 12.35
N PHE A 4 -4.33 64.61 12.52
CA PHE A 4 -3.18 64.09 11.78
C PHE A 4 -2.88 62.64 12.15
N PHE A 5 -2.87 62.31 13.46
CA PHE A 5 -2.71 60.92 13.92
C PHE A 5 -3.86 60.02 13.45
N LYS A 6 -5.08 60.54 13.36
CA LYS A 6 -6.25 59.78 12.87
C LYS A 6 -6.13 59.44 11.38
N ILE A 7 -5.69 60.39 10.57
CA ILE A 7 -5.45 60.19 9.13
C ILE A 7 -4.27 59.25 8.90
N LEU A 8 -3.16 59.43 9.63
CA LEU A 8 -2.00 58.55 9.55
C LEU A 8 -2.33 57.11 9.96
N ALA A 9 -3.10 56.94 11.05
CA ALA A 9 -3.59 55.64 11.47
C ALA A 9 -4.47 54.99 10.38
N GLN A 10 -5.37 55.73 9.74
CA GLN A 10 -6.17 55.19 8.63
C GLN A 10 -5.31 54.78 7.42
N ILE A 11 -4.30 55.59 7.07
CA ILE A 11 -3.37 55.30 5.96
C ILE A 11 -2.56 54.02 6.22
N ILE A 12 -2.27 53.68 7.48
CA ILE A 12 -1.51 52.48 7.85
C ILE A 12 -2.43 51.26 8.06
N LEU A 13 -3.58 51.45 8.71
CA LEU A 13 -4.47 50.37 9.13
C LEU A 13 -5.17 49.71 7.93
N ILE A 14 -5.52 50.49 6.89
CA ILE A 14 -6.15 49.98 5.68
C ILE A 14 -5.22 49.01 4.90
N PRO A 15 -3.98 49.38 4.53
CA PRO A 15 -3.06 48.46 3.85
C PRO A 15 -2.63 47.30 4.77
N CYS A 16 -2.50 47.50 6.09
CA CYS A 16 -2.23 46.41 7.04
C CYS A 16 -3.39 45.39 7.10
N GLY A 17 -4.64 45.86 7.07
CA GLY A 17 -5.83 45.03 6.93
C GLY A 17 -5.87 44.27 5.61
N CYS A 18 -5.52 44.92 4.49
CA CYS A 18 -5.45 44.25 3.18
C CYS A 18 -4.35 43.18 3.12
N LEU A 19 -3.15 43.47 3.66
CA LEU A 19 -2.03 42.53 3.70
C LEU A 19 -2.34 41.31 4.58
N SER A 20 -2.99 41.50 5.73
CA SER A 20 -3.41 40.39 6.60
C SER A 20 -4.49 39.52 5.93
N LEU A 21 -5.45 40.12 5.21
CA LEU A 21 -6.43 39.36 4.44
C LEU A 21 -5.77 38.55 3.31
N LEU A 22 -4.84 39.14 2.56
CA LEU A 22 -4.08 38.44 1.52
C LEU A 22 -3.24 37.29 2.09
N ALA A 23 -2.61 37.47 3.25
CA ALA A 23 -1.86 36.42 3.93
C ALA A 23 -2.77 35.25 4.34
N VAL A 24 -3.97 35.52 4.86
CA VAL A 24 -4.95 34.48 5.21
C VAL A 24 -5.44 33.75 3.96
N LEU A 25 -5.75 34.46 2.87
CA LEU A 25 -6.16 33.85 1.61
C LEU A 25 -5.04 32.97 1.01
N ALA A 26 -3.81 33.45 1.01
CA ALA A 26 -2.66 32.68 0.56
C ALA A 26 -2.46 31.41 1.40
N PHE A 27 -2.58 31.53 2.74
CA PHE A 27 -2.52 30.38 3.64
C PHE A 27 -3.64 29.37 3.34
N LEU A 28 -4.88 29.82 3.12
CA LEU A 28 -6.00 28.93 2.78
C LEU A 28 -5.76 28.21 1.45
N VAL A 29 -5.27 28.91 0.43
CA VAL A 29 -4.95 28.32 -0.88
C VAL A 29 -3.87 27.25 -0.72
N LEU A 30 -2.79 27.55 0.01
CA LEU A 30 -1.73 26.57 0.27
C LEU A 30 -2.28 25.36 1.05
N PHE A 31 -3.05 25.62 2.11
CA PHE A 31 -3.61 24.55 2.95
C PHE A 31 -4.49 23.58 2.15
N PHE A 32 -5.32 24.07 1.22
CA PHE A 32 -6.16 23.23 0.37
C PHE A 32 -5.42 22.64 -0.83
N ALA A 33 -4.35 23.25 -1.32
CA ALA A 33 -3.54 22.72 -2.40
C ALA A 33 -2.74 21.47 -1.98
N PHE A 34 -2.33 21.39 -0.72
CA PHE A 34 -1.50 20.29 -0.18
C PHE A 34 -2.28 19.24 0.61
N ARG A 35 -3.61 19.26 0.55
CA ARG A 35 -4.46 18.28 1.23
C ARG A 35 -5.56 17.71 0.34
N ALA A 36 -5.84 16.43 0.52
CA ALA A 36 -7.00 15.79 -0.07
C ALA A 36 -8.30 16.36 0.50
N SER A 37 -9.33 16.40 -0.35
CA SER A 37 -10.64 16.83 0.09
C SER A 37 -11.20 15.83 1.13
N PRO A 38 -11.99 16.28 2.12
CA PRO A 38 -12.64 15.38 3.06
C PRO A 38 -13.50 14.30 2.39
N ILE A 39 -14.08 14.61 1.23
CA ILE A 39 -14.90 13.67 0.43
C ILE A 39 -14.01 12.56 -0.14
N ASP A 40 -12.86 12.91 -0.71
CA ASP A 40 -11.91 11.94 -1.26
C ASP A 40 -11.33 11.04 -0.18
N ILE A 41 -11.00 11.61 0.98
CA ILE A 41 -10.54 10.85 2.15
C ILE A 41 -11.62 9.86 2.61
N HIS A 42 -12.86 10.33 2.75
CA HIS A 42 -13.98 9.48 3.16
C HIS A 42 -14.22 8.34 2.17
N LYS A 43 -14.22 8.65 0.86
CA LYS A 43 -14.35 7.65 -0.20
C LYS A 43 -13.20 6.65 -0.17
N GLY A 44 -11.97 7.13 -0.05
CA GLY A 44 -10.78 6.28 0.02
C GLY A 44 -10.78 5.34 1.22
N ASN A 45 -11.14 5.85 2.40
CA ASN A 45 -11.28 5.05 3.62
C ASN A 45 -12.32 3.93 3.43
N ASN A 46 -13.48 4.25 2.83
CA ASN A 46 -14.54 3.28 2.58
C ASN A 46 -14.11 2.23 1.55
N THR A 47 -13.50 2.64 0.44
CA THR A 47 -13.02 1.72 -0.60
C THR A 47 -11.98 0.75 -0.02
N LEU A 48 -10.98 1.26 0.69
CA LEU A 48 -9.93 0.42 1.27
C LEU A 48 -10.49 -0.54 2.32
N LYS A 49 -11.42 -0.07 3.17
CA LYS A 49 -12.14 -0.93 4.11
C LYS A 49 -12.87 -2.06 3.40
N GLN A 50 -13.60 -1.76 2.32
CA GLN A 50 -14.34 -2.76 1.56
C GLN A 50 -13.42 -3.79 0.90
N ILE A 51 -12.29 -3.36 0.34
CA ILE A 51 -11.28 -4.27 -0.21
C ILE A 51 -10.81 -5.25 0.87
N PHE A 52 -10.34 -4.76 2.01
CA PHE A 52 -9.84 -5.63 3.07
C PHE A 52 -10.91 -6.59 3.60
N VAL A 53 -12.17 -6.13 3.78
CA VAL A 53 -13.29 -7.01 4.14
C VAL A 53 -13.51 -8.12 3.10
N SER A 54 -13.45 -7.78 1.81
CA SER A 54 -13.65 -8.75 0.72
C SER A 54 -12.52 -9.78 0.58
N LEU A 55 -11.35 -9.47 1.14
CA LEU A 55 -10.18 -10.33 1.24
C LEU A 55 -10.17 -11.18 2.53
N ASP A 56 -11.25 -11.14 3.32
CA ASP A 56 -11.36 -11.76 4.64
C ASP A 56 -10.35 -11.24 5.67
N LEU A 57 -9.87 -10.02 5.49
CA LEU A 57 -8.96 -9.33 6.41
C LEU A 57 -9.65 -8.07 6.98
N PRO A 58 -10.75 -8.16 7.74
CA PRO A 58 -11.53 -6.98 8.10
C PRO A 58 -10.76 -6.04 9.05
N PRO A 59 -10.54 -4.76 8.70
CA PRO A 59 -9.92 -3.80 9.61
C PRO A 59 -10.97 -3.26 10.59
N LYS A 60 -10.56 -2.94 11.81
CA LYS A 60 -11.38 -2.19 12.78
C LYS A 60 -11.68 -0.77 12.28
N LYS A 61 -10.68 -0.13 11.67
CA LYS A 61 -10.75 1.26 11.22
C LYS A 61 -9.86 1.47 10.00
N VAL A 62 -10.27 2.36 9.11
CA VAL A 62 -9.42 2.93 8.06
C VAL A 62 -9.46 4.44 8.16
N GLU A 63 -8.31 5.08 8.10
CA GLU A 63 -8.17 6.53 8.15
C GLU A 63 -7.01 7.05 7.29
N SER A 64 -7.04 8.32 6.95
CA SER A 64 -5.96 9.07 6.32
C SER A 64 -5.95 10.47 6.90
N ASP A 65 -4.77 11.06 7.07
CA ASP A 65 -4.61 12.45 7.50
C ASP A 65 -4.83 13.44 6.35
N GLY A 66 -4.98 12.93 5.12
CA GLY A 66 -5.22 13.71 3.92
C GLY A 66 -4.02 14.50 3.44
N HIS A 67 -2.83 14.31 4.02
CA HIS A 67 -1.62 15.01 3.59
C HIS A 67 -1.05 14.36 2.33
N TYR A 68 -0.77 15.19 1.33
CA TYR A 68 -0.04 14.71 0.17
C TYR A 68 1.45 14.60 0.48
N GLU A 69 2.06 13.48 0.09
CA GLU A 69 3.50 13.26 0.25
C GLU A 69 4.31 14.13 -0.72
N PHE A 70 3.81 14.36 -1.95
CA PHE A 70 4.50 15.13 -2.99
C PHE A 70 3.59 16.13 -3.73
N GLU A 71 4.23 17.12 -4.37
CA GLU A 71 3.56 17.99 -5.34
C GLU A 71 3.04 17.15 -6.51
N GLY A 72 1.73 16.87 -6.52
CA GLY A 72 1.07 16.00 -7.49
C GLY A 72 0.25 14.85 -6.90
N GLY A 73 0.28 14.65 -5.58
CA GLY A 73 -0.55 13.67 -4.88
C GLY A 73 0.25 12.73 -3.97
N GLY A 74 -0.26 11.52 -3.77
CA GLY A 74 0.31 10.54 -2.84
C GLY A 74 -0.35 10.64 -1.48
N LEU A 75 -1.17 9.65 -1.14
CA LEU A 75 -1.91 9.59 0.12
C LEU A 75 -1.56 8.31 0.86
N HIS A 76 -1.34 8.47 2.16
CA HIS A 76 -1.20 7.38 3.09
C HIS A 76 -2.55 7.07 3.72
N PHE A 77 -3.00 5.84 3.55
CA PHE A 77 -4.13 5.28 4.27
C PHE A 77 -3.62 4.29 5.30
N TYR A 78 -4.30 4.27 6.44
CA TYR A 78 -3.93 3.44 7.56
C TYR A 78 -5.10 2.52 7.92
N ALA A 79 -4.91 1.22 7.70
CA ALA A 79 -5.86 0.19 8.12
C ALA A 79 -5.43 -0.38 9.48
N THR A 80 -6.26 -0.20 10.51
CA THR A 80 -6.01 -0.73 11.85
C THR A 80 -6.76 -2.05 12.04
N PHE A 81 -6.05 -3.10 12.44
CA PHE A 81 -6.60 -4.45 12.64
C PHE A 81 -6.75 -4.81 14.12
N SER A 82 -7.57 -5.83 14.39
CA SER A 82 -7.62 -6.46 15.71
C SER A 82 -6.40 -7.38 15.89
N ASP A 83 -6.02 -7.61 17.16
CA ASP A 83 -4.99 -8.60 17.46
C ASP A 83 -5.41 -10.01 17.00
N GLU A 84 -6.72 -10.31 17.06
CA GLU A 84 -7.29 -11.54 16.52
C GLU A 84 -6.98 -11.70 15.02
N VAL A 85 -7.30 -10.69 14.19
CA VAL A 85 -7.06 -10.73 12.73
C VAL A 85 -5.56 -10.81 12.43
N ILE A 86 -4.72 -10.10 13.17
CA ILE A 86 -3.26 -10.16 12.99
C ILE A 86 -2.71 -11.55 13.34
N ASN A 87 -3.22 -12.18 14.40
CA ASN A 87 -2.76 -13.48 14.83
C ASN A 87 -3.27 -14.62 13.94
N THR A 88 -4.41 -14.46 13.27
CA THR A 88 -4.95 -15.46 12.33
C THR A 88 -4.35 -15.34 10.93
N HIS A 89 -3.80 -14.19 10.56
CA HIS A 89 -3.27 -13.92 9.22
C HIS A 89 -1.78 -13.55 9.24
N PRO A 90 -0.87 -14.54 9.09
CA PRO A 90 0.56 -14.32 9.02
C PRO A 90 0.98 -13.26 8.00
N VAL A 91 0.22 -13.08 6.90
CA VAL A 91 0.51 -12.06 5.88
C VAL A 91 0.55 -10.64 6.47
N LEU A 92 -0.30 -10.35 7.46
CA LEU A 92 -0.31 -9.04 8.11
C LEU A 92 0.90 -8.90 9.02
N LYS A 93 1.18 -9.93 9.83
CA LYS A 93 2.28 -9.93 10.79
C LYS A 93 3.64 -9.74 10.13
N GLU A 94 3.84 -10.40 8.99
CA GLU A 94 5.08 -10.35 8.21
C GLU A 94 5.09 -9.21 7.18
N SER A 95 4.05 -8.36 7.17
CA SER A 95 3.99 -7.22 6.26
C SER A 95 5.02 -6.15 6.67
N PRO A 96 5.89 -5.69 5.75
CA PRO A 96 6.91 -4.70 6.07
C PRO A 96 6.33 -3.32 6.43
N LYS A 97 5.06 -3.07 6.08
CA LYS A 97 4.35 -1.80 6.35
C LYS A 97 3.45 -1.86 7.57
N LEU A 98 3.46 -2.97 8.32
CA LEU A 98 2.71 -3.08 9.57
C LEU A 98 3.51 -2.42 10.71
N THR A 99 2.96 -1.37 11.30
CA THR A 99 3.46 -0.79 12.55
C THR A 99 2.44 -1.01 13.65
N LYS A 100 2.80 -1.76 14.69
CA LYS A 100 1.88 -2.27 15.72
C LYS A 100 0.76 -3.08 15.07
N ASN A 101 -0.45 -2.53 15.01
CA ASN A 101 -1.62 -3.14 14.39
C ASN A 101 -2.15 -2.32 13.21
N ARG A 102 -1.33 -1.43 12.65
CA ARG A 102 -1.71 -0.48 11.62
C ARG A 102 -0.88 -0.70 10.37
N LEU A 103 -1.53 -1.16 9.30
CA LEU A 103 -0.91 -1.31 7.98
C LEU A 103 -1.05 -0.01 7.21
N GLU A 104 0.06 0.46 6.67
CA GLU A 104 0.10 1.60 5.77
C GLU A 104 -0.08 1.17 4.32
N VAL A 105 -1.02 1.81 3.62
CA VAL A 105 -1.28 1.62 2.19
C VAL A 105 -1.10 2.97 1.49
N TYR A 106 -0.07 3.05 0.66
CA TYR A 106 0.21 4.23 -0.14
C TYR A 106 -0.43 4.12 -1.53
N VAL A 107 -1.08 5.19 -1.97
CA VAL A 107 -1.66 5.33 -3.32
C VAL A 107 -1.41 6.74 -3.85
N LEU A 108 -1.22 6.92 -5.16
CA LEU A 108 -1.01 8.26 -5.72
C LEU A 108 -2.29 9.10 -5.65
N GLN A 109 -3.43 8.47 -5.88
CA GLN A 109 -4.75 9.10 -5.82
C GLN A 109 -5.77 8.15 -5.19
N THR A 110 -6.81 8.69 -4.56
CA THR A 110 -7.87 7.88 -3.92
C THR A 110 -8.61 6.96 -4.90
N GLY A 111 -8.67 7.35 -6.18
CA GLY A 111 -9.22 6.53 -7.27
C GLY A 111 -8.37 5.32 -7.66
N GLU A 112 -7.10 5.26 -7.25
CA GLU A 112 -6.19 4.15 -7.55
C GLU A 112 -6.20 3.04 -6.50
N ILE A 113 -6.95 3.23 -5.40
CA ILE A 113 -7.15 2.19 -4.39
C ILE A 113 -7.78 0.96 -5.07
N SER A 114 -7.01 -0.12 -5.09
CA SER A 114 -7.31 -1.34 -5.84
C SER A 114 -6.69 -2.55 -5.14
N TYR A 115 -7.16 -3.75 -5.49
CA TYR A 115 -6.61 -5.00 -4.97
C TYR A 115 -5.11 -5.09 -5.23
N TYR A 116 -4.67 -4.80 -6.46
CA TYR A 116 -3.25 -4.79 -6.81
C TYR A 116 -2.42 -3.91 -5.87
N LYS A 117 -2.86 -2.67 -5.61
CA LYS A 117 -2.17 -1.76 -4.70
C LYS A 117 -2.20 -2.23 -3.25
N VAL A 118 -3.30 -2.84 -2.81
CA VAL A 118 -3.36 -3.45 -1.47
C VAL A 118 -2.34 -4.59 -1.35
N GLY A 119 -2.27 -5.49 -2.32
CA GLY A 119 -1.29 -6.58 -2.35
C GLY A 119 0.16 -6.08 -2.31
N ASP A 120 0.48 -5.06 -3.11
CA ASP A 120 1.82 -4.44 -3.19
C ASP A 120 2.30 -3.83 -1.86
N ASN A 121 1.38 -3.30 -1.05
CA ASN A 121 1.68 -2.78 0.28
C ASN A 121 1.61 -3.85 1.38
N LEU A 122 0.88 -4.94 1.13
CA LEU A 122 0.67 -6.02 2.09
C LEU A 122 1.84 -7.00 2.11
N PHE A 123 2.34 -7.40 0.95
CA PHE A 123 3.36 -8.45 0.85
C PHE A 123 4.79 -7.94 1.09
N ASN A 124 5.61 -8.78 1.73
CA ASN A 124 7.06 -8.66 1.70
C ASN A 124 7.57 -8.84 0.25
N HIS A 125 8.28 -7.82 -0.25
CA HIS A 125 8.78 -7.79 -1.63
C HIS A 125 9.83 -8.87 -1.91
N GLY A 126 10.65 -9.26 -0.92
CA GLY A 126 11.63 -10.33 -1.05
C GLY A 126 10.97 -11.67 -1.29
N LEU A 127 9.95 -12.01 -0.51
CA LEU A 127 9.18 -13.24 -0.72
C LEU A 127 8.40 -13.22 -2.03
N LEU A 128 7.82 -12.08 -2.41
CA LEU A 128 7.11 -11.98 -3.69
C LEU A 128 8.06 -12.20 -4.88
N GLN A 129 9.25 -11.61 -4.86
CA GLN A 129 10.27 -11.83 -5.89
C GLN A 129 10.78 -13.27 -5.90
N PHE A 130 10.96 -13.87 -4.73
CA PHE A 130 11.36 -15.28 -4.62
C PHE A 130 10.30 -16.21 -5.23
N LEU A 131 9.03 -16.02 -4.88
CA LEU A 131 7.91 -16.78 -5.46
C LEU A 131 7.81 -16.58 -6.98
N GLU A 132 7.99 -15.35 -7.47
CA GLU A 132 7.97 -15.01 -8.89
C GLU A 132 9.09 -15.75 -9.65
N LYS A 133 10.29 -15.80 -9.09
CA LYS A 133 11.44 -16.53 -9.65
C LYS A 133 11.17 -18.04 -9.68
N GLU A 134 10.75 -18.63 -8.57
CA GLU A 134 10.50 -20.08 -8.48
C GLU A 134 9.31 -20.50 -9.36
N SER A 135 8.29 -19.66 -9.45
CA SER A 135 7.17 -19.83 -10.39
C SER A 135 7.65 -19.83 -11.83
N ARG A 136 8.57 -18.92 -12.20
CA ARG A 136 9.15 -18.87 -13.55
C ARG A 136 9.97 -20.12 -13.86
N ASN A 137 10.80 -20.58 -12.93
CA ASN A 137 11.58 -21.82 -13.07
C ASN A 137 10.63 -23.00 -13.31
N TYR A 138 9.58 -23.14 -12.49
CA TYR A 138 8.58 -24.18 -12.65
C TYR A 138 7.88 -24.13 -14.02
N LEU A 139 7.43 -22.94 -14.46
CA LEU A 139 6.80 -22.78 -15.77
C LEU A 139 7.72 -23.24 -16.90
N GLN A 140 9.02 -22.91 -16.84
CA GLN A 140 10.03 -23.36 -17.79
C GLN A 140 10.24 -24.88 -17.75
N GLU A 141 10.30 -25.49 -16.56
CA GLU A 141 10.41 -26.95 -16.40
C GLU A 141 9.26 -27.69 -17.11
N ILE A 142 8.05 -27.14 -17.08
CA ILE A 142 6.87 -27.74 -17.75
C ILE A 142 6.70 -27.27 -19.20
N GLY A 143 7.71 -26.61 -19.78
CA GLY A 143 7.74 -26.21 -21.19
C GLY A 143 6.98 -24.92 -21.53
N LYS A 144 6.50 -24.17 -20.54
CA LYS A 144 5.98 -22.81 -20.75
C LYS A 144 7.16 -21.83 -20.73
N ASN A 145 7.22 -20.92 -21.70
CA ASN A 145 8.28 -19.88 -21.77
C ASN A 145 7.70 -18.51 -21.41
N PRO A 146 7.57 -18.19 -20.11
CA PRO A 146 7.12 -16.88 -19.67
C PRO A 146 8.09 -15.78 -20.12
N ASN A 147 7.58 -14.68 -20.67
CA ASN A 147 8.40 -13.51 -21.01
C ASN A 147 9.10 -12.99 -19.73
N PRO A 148 10.44 -12.85 -19.72
CA PRO A 148 11.19 -12.33 -18.57
C PRO A 148 10.74 -10.94 -18.11
N ASP A 149 10.23 -10.11 -19.02
CA ASP A 149 9.86 -8.72 -18.75
C ASP A 149 8.49 -8.58 -18.05
N TYR A 150 7.71 -9.67 -17.98
CA TYR A 150 6.39 -9.68 -17.35
C TYR A 150 6.35 -10.54 -16.09
N SER A 151 5.63 -10.03 -15.09
CA SER A 151 5.34 -10.78 -13.87
C SER A 151 4.41 -11.96 -14.17
N VAL A 152 4.68 -13.10 -13.53
CA VAL A 152 3.87 -14.32 -13.51
C VAL A 152 2.91 -14.35 -12.32
N LEU A 153 3.13 -13.52 -11.29
CA LEU A 153 2.27 -13.33 -10.12
C LEU A 153 1.40 -12.07 -10.23
N TYR A 154 0.53 -12.01 -11.22
CA TYR A 154 -0.29 -10.83 -11.49
C TYR A 154 -1.69 -10.88 -10.86
N TRP A 155 -1.77 -10.69 -9.54
CA TRP A 155 -3.03 -10.76 -8.76
C TRP A 155 -3.69 -9.38 -8.60
N LYS A 156 -4.52 -9.00 -9.57
CA LYS A 156 -5.08 -7.63 -9.66
C LYS A 156 -6.54 -7.47 -9.23
N ASP A 157 -7.26 -8.58 -9.11
CA ASP A 157 -8.68 -8.60 -8.76
C ASP A 157 -8.90 -9.30 -7.41
N GLN A 158 -10.11 -9.18 -6.89
CA GLN A 158 -10.47 -9.71 -5.58
C GLN A 158 -10.16 -11.21 -5.47
N GLU A 159 -10.56 -11.99 -6.49
CA GLU A 159 -10.47 -13.46 -6.44
C GLU A 159 -9.01 -13.92 -6.46
N SER A 160 -8.22 -13.39 -7.40
CA SER A 160 -6.80 -13.72 -7.53
C SER A 160 -5.99 -13.28 -6.31
N LEU A 161 -6.23 -12.08 -5.78
CA LEU A 161 -5.52 -11.61 -4.59
C LEU A 161 -5.90 -12.41 -3.35
N LYS A 162 -7.19 -12.72 -3.15
CA LYS A 162 -7.65 -13.53 -2.02
C LYS A 162 -7.02 -14.92 -2.01
N LYS A 163 -6.99 -15.60 -3.17
CA LYS A 163 -6.27 -16.87 -3.32
C LYS A 163 -4.77 -16.68 -3.12
N GLY A 164 -4.20 -15.63 -3.70
CA GLY A 164 -2.79 -15.27 -3.59
C GLY A 164 -2.34 -15.10 -2.14
N ILE A 165 -3.13 -14.42 -1.30
CA ILE A 165 -2.89 -14.28 0.14
C ILE A 165 -2.79 -15.65 0.81
N ALA A 166 -3.73 -16.56 0.55
CA ALA A 166 -3.70 -17.90 1.16
C ALA A 166 -2.44 -18.70 0.77
N PHE A 167 -2.01 -18.63 -0.49
CA PHE A 167 -0.77 -19.27 -0.95
C PHE A 167 0.49 -18.59 -0.40
N TYR A 168 0.46 -17.26 -0.29
CA TYR A 168 1.53 -16.48 0.32
C TYR A 168 1.71 -16.83 1.80
N GLU A 169 0.62 -16.98 2.55
CA GLU A 169 0.66 -17.41 3.96
C GLU A 169 1.22 -18.82 4.11
N LYS A 170 0.88 -19.75 3.20
CA LYS A 170 1.54 -21.06 3.16
C LYS A 170 3.04 -20.92 2.88
N ALA A 171 3.44 -20.07 1.92
CA ALA A 171 4.84 -19.84 1.59
C ALA A 171 5.64 -19.33 2.80
N LEU A 172 5.08 -18.40 3.60
CA LEU A 172 5.69 -17.90 4.84
C LEU A 172 6.07 -19.03 5.82
N THR A 173 5.33 -20.13 5.83
CA THR A 173 5.66 -21.28 6.70
C THR A 173 6.87 -22.08 6.21
N LEU A 174 7.16 -22.06 4.91
CA LEU A 174 8.16 -22.88 4.24
C LEU A 174 9.51 -22.19 4.04
N VAL A 175 9.58 -20.89 4.29
CA VAL A 175 10.78 -20.08 4.04
C VAL A 175 11.27 -19.39 5.31
N ASP A 176 12.55 -19.04 5.31
CA ASP A 176 13.15 -18.08 6.22
C ASP A 176 13.35 -16.76 5.46
N ILE A 177 13.03 -15.65 6.13
CA ILE A 177 13.20 -14.30 5.61
C ILE A 177 14.26 -13.61 6.46
N GLN A 178 15.33 -13.17 5.80
CA GLN A 178 16.36 -12.34 6.39
C GLN A 178 16.06 -10.87 6.09
N ASP A 179 15.74 -10.12 7.15
CA ASP A 179 15.53 -8.67 7.09
C ASP A 179 16.81 -7.95 6.67
N ASN A 180 16.74 -7.23 5.56
CA ASN A 180 17.84 -6.43 5.02
C ASN A 180 17.54 -4.92 5.02
N SER A 181 16.50 -4.49 5.75
CA SER A 181 16.09 -3.09 5.85
C SER A 181 17.22 -2.17 6.33
N ALA A 182 18.08 -2.64 7.23
CA ALA A 182 19.24 -1.89 7.76
C ALA A 182 20.24 -1.45 6.67
N ILE A 183 20.36 -2.23 5.59
CA ILE A 183 21.23 -1.92 4.45
C ILE A 183 20.43 -1.41 3.23
N LYS A 184 19.15 -1.05 3.42
CA LYS A 184 18.23 -0.58 2.38
C LYS A 184 18.13 -1.55 1.19
N HIS A 185 18.17 -2.85 1.47
CA HIS A 185 18.05 -3.88 0.46
C HIS A 185 16.78 -4.72 0.66
N ILE A 186 16.35 -5.39 -0.39
CA ILE A 186 15.20 -6.29 -0.34
C ILE A 186 15.58 -7.50 0.52
N ASP A 187 14.62 -7.99 1.29
CA ASP A 187 14.82 -9.13 2.17
C ASP A 187 15.22 -10.37 1.37
N THR A 188 16.16 -11.12 1.93
CA THR A 188 16.62 -12.38 1.32
C THR A 188 15.75 -13.51 1.82
N VAL A 189 15.27 -14.33 0.88
CA VAL A 189 14.39 -15.46 1.18
C VAL A 189 15.07 -16.76 0.80
N THR A 190 15.02 -17.72 1.72
CA THR A 190 15.55 -19.07 1.52
C THR A 190 14.51 -20.09 1.96
N ILE A 191 14.38 -21.18 1.20
CA ILE A 191 13.53 -22.31 1.62
C ILE A 191 14.16 -22.95 2.86
N LYS A 192 13.34 -23.25 3.87
CA LYS A 192 13.77 -23.95 5.07
C LYS A 192 14.33 -25.33 4.71
N PRO A 193 15.41 -25.80 5.37
CA PRO A 193 15.95 -27.13 5.11
C PRO A 193 14.88 -28.22 5.23
N GLY A 194 14.75 -29.07 4.21
CA GLY A 194 13.77 -30.16 4.17
C GLY A 194 12.36 -29.77 3.71
N LYS A 195 12.14 -28.50 3.33
CA LYS A 195 10.86 -27.99 2.80
C LYS A 195 10.83 -27.81 1.29
N GLU A 196 11.87 -28.23 0.57
CA GLU A 196 12.04 -28.02 -0.86
C GLU A 196 10.94 -28.69 -1.69
N ALA A 197 10.57 -29.93 -1.33
CA ALA A 197 9.49 -30.67 -2.00
C ALA A 197 8.11 -30.02 -1.74
N GLU A 198 7.84 -29.61 -0.50
CA GLU A 198 6.60 -28.92 -0.13
C GLU A 198 6.49 -27.57 -0.84
N PHE A 199 7.59 -26.84 -0.95
CA PHE A 199 7.63 -25.56 -1.68
C PHE A 199 7.41 -25.77 -3.17
N LYS A 200 8.04 -26.79 -3.79
CA LYS A 200 7.79 -27.12 -5.20
C LYS A 200 6.32 -27.49 -5.43
N GLN A 201 5.71 -28.26 -4.52
CA GLN A 201 4.28 -28.57 -4.56
C GLN A 201 3.42 -27.31 -4.44
N LEU A 202 3.78 -26.36 -3.57
CA LEU A 202 3.07 -25.08 -3.44
C LEU A 202 2.99 -24.35 -4.79
N ILE A 203 4.10 -24.24 -5.51
CA ILE A 203 4.16 -23.58 -6.83
C ILE A 203 3.27 -24.31 -7.86
N GLN A 204 3.25 -25.64 -7.85
CA GLN A 204 2.36 -26.45 -8.70
C GLN A 204 0.88 -26.17 -8.41
N GLU A 205 0.52 -26.15 -7.12
CA GLU A 205 -0.84 -25.82 -6.68
C GLU A 205 -1.24 -24.40 -7.07
N MET A 206 -0.31 -23.44 -7.05
CA MET A 206 -0.54 -22.08 -7.54
C MET A 206 -0.84 -22.04 -9.04
N ASP A 207 -0.15 -22.84 -9.87
CA ASP A 207 -0.45 -22.94 -11.31
C ASP A 207 -1.84 -23.51 -11.55
N VAL A 208 -2.19 -24.61 -10.85
CA VAL A 208 -3.51 -25.24 -10.91
C VAL A 208 -4.62 -24.29 -10.46
N ALA A 209 -4.35 -23.48 -9.43
CA ALA A 209 -5.26 -22.43 -8.96
C ALA A 209 -5.37 -21.23 -9.92
N GLY A 210 -4.59 -21.21 -11.00
CA GLY A 210 -4.57 -20.16 -12.00
C GLY A 210 -3.94 -18.86 -11.50
N LEU A 211 -3.00 -18.94 -10.55
CA LEU A 211 -2.26 -17.82 -9.98
C LEU A 211 -0.95 -17.51 -10.70
N LEU A 212 -0.43 -18.46 -11.49
CA LEU A 212 0.75 -18.26 -12.33
C LEU A 212 0.33 -17.83 -13.73
N LYS A 213 -0.06 -16.55 -13.85
CA LYS A 213 -0.52 -15.97 -15.11
C LYS A 213 0.34 -14.78 -15.48
N GLN A 214 0.90 -14.83 -16.69
CA GLN A 214 1.53 -13.67 -17.29
C GLN A 214 0.50 -12.70 -17.86
N LYS A 215 0.80 -11.41 -17.73
CA LYS A 215 0.08 -10.39 -18.49
C LYS A 215 0.48 -10.46 -19.97
N TYR A 216 -0.53 -10.35 -20.83
CA TYR A 216 -0.53 -10.22 -22.29
C TYR A 216 -0.57 -11.50 -23.13
N LYS A 217 -1.69 -11.65 -23.86
CA LYS A 217 -1.66 -11.35 -25.30
C LYS A 217 -1.92 -9.87 -25.49
#